data_AF-X1MHJ4-F1
#
_entry.id   AF-X1MHJ4-F1
#
_cell.length_a   1.000
_cell.length_b   1.000
_cell.length_c   1.000
_cell.angle_alpha   90.00
_cell.angle_beta   90.00
_cell.angle_gamma   90.00
#
_symmetry.space_group_name_H-M   'P 1'
#
loop_
_entity.id
_entity.type
_entity.pdbx_description
1 polymer ?
#
loop_
_entity_poly.entity_id
_entity_poly.type
_entity_poly.pdbx_seq_one_letter_code
_entity_poly.pdbx_strand_id
1 'polypeptide(L)'
;FGFTLVYMSRFAKTRKTLLVTVLGIIMLSIGATKVLGISSLLANMAIGFVVVNKMRSSGNMFSVINDIEDVIFAMFFTLAGAHFDLGVVKTAGILALLIVIGRFSGKFVGARIGATISQAPTVVRKYLGFGLLPKAGVTIGLVLLTQRNSAFSVIGTIMVNAILASVIINELIAPPLAKYALFKAGEAISQ
;
A
#
# COMPACT_ATOMS: atom_id res chain seq x y z
N PHE A 1 19.81 -6.88 4.35
CA PHE A 1 18.63 -6.84 5.24
C PHE A 1 17.74 -8.07 5.14
N GLY A 2 17.18 -8.45 3.98
CA GLY A 2 16.30 -9.63 3.86
C GLY A 2 16.95 -10.94 4.31
N PHE A 3 18.12 -11.28 3.76
CA PHE A 3 18.89 -12.46 4.20
C PHE A 3 19.31 -12.38 5.68
N THR A 4 19.67 -11.19 6.15
CA THR A 4 20.01 -10.92 7.55
C THR A 4 18.83 -11.28 8.47
N LEU A 5 17.61 -10.86 8.10
CA LEU A 5 16.40 -11.16 8.86
C LEU A 5 16.08 -12.66 8.87
N VAL A 6 16.24 -13.34 7.72
CA VAL A 6 16.07 -14.80 7.61
C VAL A 6 17.11 -15.56 8.45
N TYR A 7 18.33 -15.05 8.55
CA TYR A 7 19.36 -15.65 9.39
C TYR A 7 19.09 -15.40 10.89
N MET A 8 18.81 -14.16 11.27
CA MET A 8 18.55 -13.77 12.67
C MET A 8 17.28 -14.40 13.23
N SER A 9 16.25 -14.63 12.40
CA SER A 9 15.00 -15.25 12.85
C SER A 9 15.20 -16.67 13.39
N ARG A 10 16.28 -17.37 12.99
CA ARG A 10 16.63 -18.69 13.54
C ARG A 10 16.98 -18.65 15.03
N PHE A 11 17.44 -17.50 15.52
CA PHE A 11 17.77 -17.29 16.94
C PHE A 11 16.58 -16.78 17.76
N ALA A 12 15.56 -16.21 17.09
CA ALA A 12 14.36 -15.70 17.72
C ALA A 12 13.36 -16.83 18.03
N LYS A 13 13.53 -17.50 19.18
CA LYS A 13 12.68 -18.63 19.60
C LYS A 13 11.28 -18.24 20.09
N THR A 14 11.07 -16.98 20.46
CA THR A 14 9.76 -16.50 20.98
C THR A 14 9.13 -15.46 20.04
N ARG A 15 7.79 -15.34 20.07
CA ARG A 15 7.07 -14.29 19.32
C ARG A 15 7.58 -12.89 19.62
N LYS A 16 7.83 -12.58 20.90
CA LYS A 16 8.36 -11.27 21.32
C LYS A 16 9.73 -10.99 20.71
N THR A 17 10.66 -11.96 20.78
CA THR A 17 12.00 -11.81 20.17
C THR A 17 11.92 -11.68 18.65
N LEU A 18 10.97 -12.36 18.01
CA LEU A 18 10.76 -12.29 16.57
C LEU A 18 10.25 -10.91 16.16
N LEU A 19 9.25 -10.37 16.87
CA LEU A 19 8.71 -9.02 16.65
C LEU A 19 9.82 -7.96 16.75
N VAL A 20 10.61 -8.01 17.83
CA VAL A 20 11.73 -7.07 18.04
C VAL A 20 12.76 -7.19 16.91
N THR A 21 13.08 -8.41 16.47
CA THR A 21 14.03 -8.63 15.37
C THR A 21 13.51 -8.06 14.04
N VAL A 22 12.24 -8.29 13.72
CA VAL A 22 11.60 -7.78 12.50
C VAL A 22 11.56 -6.24 12.52
N LEU A 23 11.07 -5.65 13.61
CA LEU A 23 11.02 -4.20 13.77
C LEU A 23 12.41 -3.57 13.72
N GLY A 24 13.39 -4.19 14.37
CA GLY A 24 14.79 -3.74 14.34
C GLY A 24 15.36 -3.70 12.93
N ILE A 25 15.12 -4.74 12.13
CA ILE A 25 15.56 -4.77 10.73
C ILE A 25 14.82 -3.73 9.88
N ILE A 26 13.52 -3.53 10.08
CA ILE A 26 12.74 -2.50 9.37
C ILE A 26 13.29 -1.11 9.70
N MET A 27 13.52 -0.80 10.97
CA MET A 27 14.05 0.49 11.42
C MET A 27 15.47 0.74 10.90
N LEU A 28 16.32 -0.28 10.95
CA LEU A 28 17.69 -0.21 10.45
C LEU A 28 17.71 -0.03 8.92
N SER A 29 16.84 -0.73 8.20
CA SER A 29 16.62 -0.55 6.75
C SER A 29 16.17 0.88 6.41
N ILE A 30 15.23 1.44 7.17
CA ILE A 30 14.79 2.84 7.02
C ILE A 30 15.96 3.81 7.26
N GLY A 31 16.74 3.61 8.33
CA GLY A 31 17.91 4.44 8.62
C GLY A 31 18.96 4.39 7.52
N ALA A 32 19.32 3.19 7.06
CA ALA A 32 20.30 3.00 5.99
C ALA A 32 19.84 3.61 4.66
N THR A 33 18.59 3.37 4.26
CA THR A 33 18.03 3.91 3.01
C THR A 33 17.95 5.42 3.02
N LYS A 34 17.67 6.04 4.17
CA LYS A 34 17.69 7.50 4.33
C LYS A 34 19.08 8.11 4.12
N VAL A 35 20.13 7.47 4.64
CA VAL A 35 21.53 7.89 4.43
C VAL A 35 21.94 7.74 2.96
N LEU A 36 21.50 6.66 2.31
CA LEU A 36 21.82 6.37 0.91
C LEU A 36 20.94 7.13 -0.10
N GLY A 37 19.90 7.83 0.35
CA GLY A 37 18.96 8.52 -0.53
C GLY A 37 18.06 7.59 -1.37
N ILE A 38 17.80 6.36 -0.90
CA ILE A 38 17.00 5.34 -1.60
C ILE A 38 15.62 5.21 -0.94
N SER A 39 14.60 4.77 -1.69
CA SER A 39 13.24 4.54 -1.17
C SER A 39 13.20 3.48 -0.06
N SER A 40 12.90 3.90 1.17
CA SER A 40 12.71 3.00 2.32
C SER A 40 11.52 2.04 2.13
N LEU A 41 10.47 2.49 1.42
CA LEU A 41 9.32 1.64 1.11
C LEU A 41 9.73 0.46 0.23
N LEU A 42 10.45 0.75 -0.85
CA LEU A 42 10.88 -0.28 -1.80
C LEU A 42 11.89 -1.24 -1.15
N ALA A 43 12.80 -0.73 -0.32
CA ALA A 43 13.75 -1.56 0.42
C ALA A 43 13.05 -2.53 1.38
N ASN A 44 12.03 -2.07 2.12
CA ASN A 44 11.27 -2.93 3.02
C ASN A 44 10.37 -3.93 2.28
N MET A 45 9.82 -3.55 1.12
CA MET A 45 9.14 -4.51 0.22
C MET A 45 10.10 -5.60 -0.26
N ALA A 46 11.34 -5.25 -0.64
CA ALA A 46 12.35 -6.21 -1.05
C ALA A 46 12.75 -7.16 0.11
N ILE A 47 12.79 -6.66 1.35
CA ILE A 47 13.00 -7.50 2.54
C ILE A 47 11.88 -8.55 2.66
N GLY A 48 10.62 -8.13 2.59
CA GLY A 48 9.46 -9.03 2.63
C GLY A 48 9.48 -10.06 1.50
N PHE A 49 9.84 -9.64 0.29
CA PHE A 49 10.02 -10.52 -0.86
C PHE A 49 11.09 -11.60 -0.60
N VAL A 50 12.25 -11.23 -0.05
CA VAL A 50 13.30 -12.21 0.28
C VAL A 50 12.82 -13.18 1.37
N VAL A 51 12.13 -12.68 2.39
CA VAL A 51 11.62 -13.49 3.51
C VAL A 51 10.63 -14.54 3.01
N VAL A 52 9.64 -14.15 2.22
CA VAL A 52 8.59 -15.07 1.75
C VAL A 52 9.17 -16.16 0.82
N ASN A 53 10.20 -15.84 0.02
CA ASN A 53 10.80 -16.77 -0.92
C ASN A 53 11.89 -17.67 -0.32
N LYS A 54 12.51 -17.31 0.80
CA LYS A 54 13.60 -18.09 1.41
C LYS A 54 13.22 -18.80 2.69
N MET A 55 12.20 -18.34 3.41
CA MET A 55 11.83 -18.92 4.70
C MET A 55 10.63 -19.86 4.55
N ARG A 56 10.85 -21.15 4.87
CA ARG A 56 9.82 -22.20 4.76
C ARG A 56 8.62 -21.98 5.69
N SER A 57 8.82 -21.28 6.82
CA SER A 57 7.78 -20.91 7.79
C SER A 57 7.70 -19.40 7.95
N SER A 58 7.41 -18.69 6.84
CA SER A 58 7.28 -17.23 6.84
C SER A 58 6.04 -16.72 7.58
N GLY A 59 5.00 -17.54 7.73
CA GLY A 59 3.74 -17.18 8.37
C GLY A 59 3.89 -16.64 9.81
N ASN A 60 4.81 -17.20 10.60
CA ASN A 60 5.06 -16.72 11.96
C ASN A 60 5.60 -15.28 11.99
N MET A 61 6.43 -14.92 11.00
CA MET A 61 7.00 -13.58 10.90
C MET A 61 5.96 -12.56 10.46
N PHE A 62 5.08 -12.91 9.52
CA PHE A 62 3.98 -12.03 9.15
C PHE A 62 2.96 -11.91 10.29
N SER A 63 2.72 -12.97 11.05
CA SER A 63 1.75 -12.92 12.16
C SER A 63 2.11 -11.90 13.24
N VAL A 64 3.41 -11.73 13.56
CA VAL A 64 3.83 -10.72 14.53
C VAL A 64 3.76 -9.30 13.97
N ILE A 65 3.87 -9.14 12.64
CA ILE A 65 3.65 -7.85 11.98
C ILE A 65 2.16 -7.49 12.00
N ASN A 66 1.29 -8.45 11.72
CA ASN A 66 -0.17 -8.23 11.73
C ASN A 66 -0.65 -7.71 13.10
N ASP A 67 -0.09 -8.26 14.21
CA ASP A 67 -0.42 -7.83 15.57
C ASP A 67 -0.19 -6.32 15.81
N ILE A 68 0.84 -5.73 15.17
CA ILE A 68 1.13 -4.29 15.26
C ILE A 68 0.49 -3.47 14.13
N GLU A 69 0.18 -4.12 13.00
CA GLU A 69 -0.41 -3.49 11.82
C GLU A 69 -1.77 -2.88 12.17
N ASP A 70 -2.62 -3.60 12.89
CA ASP A 70 -3.93 -3.11 13.32
C ASP A 70 -3.83 -1.82 14.14
N VAL A 71 -2.88 -1.76 15.07
CA VAL A 71 -2.64 -0.58 15.92
C VAL A 71 -2.11 0.58 15.07
N ILE A 72 -1.18 0.30 14.16
CA ILE A 72 -0.63 1.31 13.24
C ILE A 72 -1.72 1.84 12.33
N PHE A 73 -2.58 0.99 11.77
CA PHE A 73 -3.68 1.38 10.91
C PHE A 73 -4.71 2.22 11.64
N ALA A 74 -5.09 1.85 12.87
CA ALA A 74 -5.98 2.65 13.69
C ALA A 74 -5.41 4.07 13.88
N MET A 75 -4.17 4.20 14.38
CA MET A 75 -3.52 5.50 14.56
C MET A 75 -3.42 6.29 13.25
N PHE A 76 -3.03 5.61 12.17
CA PHE A 76 -2.80 6.21 10.87
C PHE A 76 -4.09 6.75 10.24
N PHE A 77 -5.16 5.96 10.22
CA PHE A 77 -6.45 6.38 9.65
C PHE A 77 -7.16 7.39 10.55
N THR A 78 -7.01 7.33 11.87
CA THR A 78 -7.49 8.40 12.77
C THR A 78 -6.79 9.72 12.48
N LEU A 79 -5.46 9.71 12.34
CA LEU A 79 -4.69 10.91 11.99
C LEU A 79 -5.07 11.44 10.59
N ALA A 80 -5.24 10.55 9.62
CA ALA A 80 -5.70 10.91 8.28
C ALA A 80 -7.08 11.59 8.31
N GLY A 81 -8.00 11.07 9.12
CA GLY A 81 -9.31 11.68 9.36
C GLY A 81 -9.20 13.05 10.05
N ALA A 82 -8.30 13.20 11.02
CA ALA A 82 -8.05 14.48 11.69
C ALA A 82 -7.46 15.56 10.77
N HIS A 83 -6.72 15.16 9.72
CA HIS A 83 -6.23 16.07 8.68
C HIS A 83 -7.27 16.41 7.61
N PHE A 84 -8.42 15.74 7.60
CA PHE A 84 -9.47 15.98 6.62
C PHE A 84 -10.27 17.23 7.02
N ASP A 85 -10.16 18.28 6.23
CA ASP A 85 -10.81 19.57 6.44
C ASP A 85 -12.08 19.67 5.57
N LEU A 86 -13.23 19.71 6.26
CA LEU A 86 -14.54 19.83 5.62
C LEU A 86 -14.75 21.19 4.93
N GLY A 87 -14.03 22.24 5.34
CA GLY A 87 -14.14 23.58 4.77
C GLY A 87 -13.70 23.66 3.31
N VAL A 88 -12.79 22.79 2.87
CA VAL A 88 -12.27 22.75 1.50
C VAL A 88 -12.87 21.63 0.65
N VAL A 89 -13.89 20.92 1.14
CA VAL A 89 -14.46 19.73 0.49
C VAL A 89 -15.08 20.03 -0.87
N LYS A 90 -15.66 21.20 -1.11
CA LYS A 90 -16.27 21.51 -2.42
C LYS A 90 -15.24 21.46 -3.54
N THR A 91 -14.10 22.13 -3.37
CA THR A 91 -13.03 22.18 -4.37
C THR A 91 -12.19 20.89 -4.35
N ALA A 92 -11.83 20.40 -3.16
CA ALA A 92 -11.09 19.15 -3.00
C ALA A 92 -11.88 17.94 -3.51
N GLY A 93 -13.22 17.94 -3.39
CA GLY A 93 -14.10 16.87 -3.84
C GLY A 93 -14.16 16.73 -5.36
N ILE A 94 -14.17 17.85 -6.10
CA ILE A 94 -14.07 17.83 -7.56
C ILE A 94 -12.72 17.20 -7.98
N LEU A 95 -11.63 17.65 -7.37
CA LEU A 95 -10.30 17.09 -7.62
C LEU A 95 -10.23 15.61 -7.25
N ALA A 96 -10.83 15.20 -6.13
CA ALA A 96 -10.90 13.80 -5.72
C ALA A 96 -11.61 12.94 -6.76
N LEU A 97 -12.73 13.42 -7.30
CA LEU A 97 -13.47 12.71 -8.35
C LEU A 97 -12.64 12.57 -9.63
N LEU A 98 -11.97 13.65 -10.07
CA LEU A 98 -11.06 13.62 -11.21
C LEU A 98 -9.91 12.64 -10.99
N ILE A 99 -9.32 12.61 -9.79
CA ILE A 99 -8.27 11.66 -9.41
C ILE A 99 -8.81 10.22 -9.48
N VAL A 100 -9.99 9.95 -8.94
CA VAL A 100 -10.60 8.61 -8.95
C VAL A 100 -10.85 8.16 -10.38
N ILE A 101 -11.52 8.98 -11.19
CA ILE A 101 -11.86 8.64 -12.58
C ILE A 101 -10.59 8.46 -13.41
N GLY A 102 -9.63 9.39 -13.33
CA GLY A 102 -8.38 9.33 -14.08
C GLY A 102 -7.53 8.12 -13.70
N ARG A 103 -7.45 7.78 -12.41
CA ARG A 103 -6.73 6.58 -11.96
C ARG A 103 -7.45 5.30 -12.36
N PHE A 104 -8.78 5.27 -12.25
CA PHE A 104 -9.58 4.13 -12.65
C PHE A 104 -9.42 3.84 -14.14
N SER A 105 -9.66 4.83 -15.00
CA SER A 105 -9.53 4.69 -16.45
C SER A 105 -8.09 4.35 -16.85
N GLY A 106 -7.10 5.05 -16.28
CA GLY A 106 -5.68 4.80 -16.53
C GLY A 106 -5.25 3.38 -16.18
N LYS A 107 -5.60 2.89 -14.97
CA LYS A 107 -5.28 1.51 -14.56
C LYS A 107 -6.02 0.48 -15.39
N PHE A 108 -7.29 0.72 -15.71
CA PHE A 108 -8.10 -0.21 -16.47
C PHE A 108 -7.62 -0.36 -17.92
N VAL A 109 -7.40 0.76 -18.60
CA VAL A 109 -6.89 0.79 -19.98
C VAL A 109 -5.44 0.31 -20.01
N GLY A 110 -4.59 0.79 -19.11
CA GLY A 110 -3.18 0.39 -19.01
C GLY A 110 -3.00 -1.10 -18.76
N ALA A 111 -3.77 -1.68 -17.83
CA ALA A 111 -3.74 -3.12 -17.56
C ALA A 111 -4.20 -3.93 -18.77
N ARG A 112 -5.25 -3.50 -19.48
CA ARG A 112 -5.72 -4.15 -20.70
C ARG A 112 -4.70 -4.12 -21.82
N ILE A 113 -4.10 -2.96 -22.07
CA ILE A 113 -3.07 -2.79 -23.11
C ILE A 113 -1.85 -3.64 -22.74
N GLY A 114 -1.34 -3.51 -21.51
CA GLY A 114 -0.19 -4.28 -21.04
C GLY A 114 -0.41 -5.79 -21.14
N ALA A 115 -1.56 -6.28 -20.69
CA ALA A 115 -1.94 -7.70 -20.80
C ALA A 115 -2.08 -8.17 -22.26
N THR A 116 -2.49 -7.29 -23.18
CA THR A 116 -2.60 -7.62 -24.60
C THR A 116 -1.22 -7.74 -25.23
N ILE A 117 -0.34 -6.77 -24.96
CA ILE A 117 1.04 -6.75 -25.48
C ILE A 117 1.83 -7.96 -24.95
N SER A 118 1.64 -8.29 -23.67
CA SER A 118 2.32 -9.43 -23.05
C SER A 118 1.69 -10.79 -23.36
N GLN A 119 0.67 -10.86 -24.23
CA GLN A 119 -0.07 -12.09 -24.54
C GLN A 119 -0.57 -12.83 -23.28
N ALA A 120 -1.01 -12.08 -22.26
CA ALA A 120 -1.52 -12.65 -21.02
C ALA A 120 -2.88 -13.35 -21.24
N PRO A 121 -3.24 -14.31 -20.38
CA PRO A 121 -4.54 -14.99 -20.44
C PRO A 121 -5.72 -14.00 -20.48
N THR A 122 -6.79 -14.39 -21.18
CA THR A 122 -7.99 -13.56 -21.38
C THR A 122 -8.62 -13.10 -20.06
N VAL A 123 -8.54 -13.95 -19.03
CA VAL A 123 -8.97 -13.67 -17.66
C VAL A 123 -8.23 -12.48 -17.07
N VAL A 124 -6.89 -12.47 -17.17
CA VAL A 124 -6.03 -11.38 -16.70
C VAL A 124 -6.34 -10.10 -17.48
N ARG A 125 -6.42 -10.18 -18.80
CA ARG A 125 -6.75 -9.04 -19.66
C ARG A 125 -8.10 -8.40 -19.31
N LYS A 126 -9.10 -9.21 -18.94
CA LYS A 126 -10.46 -8.73 -18.66
C LYS A 126 -10.63 -8.16 -17.25
N TYR A 127 -10.00 -8.77 -16.24
CA TYR A 127 -10.32 -8.50 -14.82
C TYR A 127 -9.21 -7.82 -14.02
N LEU A 128 -7.93 -7.88 -14.45
CA LEU A 128 -6.80 -7.31 -13.70
C LEU A 128 -7.00 -5.82 -13.40
N GLY A 129 -7.55 -5.05 -14.35
CA GLY A 129 -7.80 -3.62 -14.16
C GLY A 129 -8.65 -3.28 -12.93
N PHE A 130 -9.64 -4.12 -12.60
CA PHE A 130 -10.48 -3.96 -11.41
C PHE A 130 -9.72 -4.32 -10.11
N GLY A 131 -8.89 -5.36 -10.16
CA GLY A 131 -8.06 -5.80 -9.04
C GLY A 131 -6.94 -4.81 -8.69
N LEU A 132 -6.55 -3.93 -9.61
CA LEU A 132 -5.52 -2.91 -9.38
C LEU A 132 -6.05 -1.63 -8.73
N LEU A 133 -7.37 -1.47 -8.55
CA LEU A 133 -7.95 -0.24 -7.99
C LEU A 133 -7.63 0.03 -6.52
N PRO A 134 -7.54 -0.97 -5.62
CA PRO A 134 -7.27 -0.73 -4.21
C PRO A 134 -6.04 0.17 -3.97
N LYS A 135 -6.22 1.20 -3.13
CA LYS A 135 -5.17 2.13 -2.71
C LYS A 135 -5.57 2.71 -1.36
N ALA A 136 -4.67 2.63 -0.39
CA ALA A 136 -4.93 3.03 0.98
C ALA A 136 -3.74 3.78 1.58
N GLY A 137 -3.16 3.22 2.66
CA GLY A 137 -2.24 3.90 3.57
C GLY A 137 -1.01 4.52 2.92
N VAL A 138 -0.37 3.84 1.96
CA VAL A 138 0.82 4.38 1.29
C VAL A 138 0.53 5.72 0.59
N THR A 139 -0.64 5.86 -0.04
CA THR A 139 -1.02 7.11 -0.73
C THR A 139 -1.21 8.24 0.26
N ILE A 140 -1.88 7.96 1.39
CA ILE A 140 -2.08 8.93 2.48
C ILE A 140 -0.74 9.34 3.10
N GLY A 141 0.16 8.38 3.35
CA GLY A 141 1.44 8.64 3.99
C GLY A 141 2.32 9.55 3.14
N LEU A 142 2.35 9.30 1.83
CA LEU A 142 3.09 10.14 0.89
C LEU A 142 2.54 11.56 0.81
N VAL A 143 1.21 11.75 0.80
CA VAL A 143 0.64 13.11 0.72
C VAL A 143 0.87 13.93 1.99
N LEU A 144 0.81 13.30 3.16
CA LEU A 144 1.12 13.96 4.43
C LEU A 144 2.61 14.32 4.54
N LEU A 145 3.50 13.51 3.95
CA LEU A 145 4.92 13.82 3.87
C LEU A 145 5.19 14.99 2.90
N THR A 146 4.55 15.02 1.72
CA THR A 146 4.72 16.13 0.77
C THR A 146 4.12 17.43 1.26
N GLN A 147 3.07 17.41 2.11
CA GLN A 147 2.52 18.61 2.73
C GLN A 147 3.57 19.39 3.54
N ARG A 148 4.57 18.71 4.10
CA ARG A 148 5.65 19.34 4.88
C ARG A 148 6.70 20.03 4.01
N ASN A 149 6.67 19.83 2.70
CA ASN A 149 7.60 20.48 1.78
C ASN A 149 7.06 21.86 1.39
N SER A 150 7.86 22.90 1.64
CA SER A 150 7.50 24.30 1.39
C SER A 150 7.10 24.59 -0.05
N ALA A 151 7.61 23.82 -1.01
CA ALA A 151 7.24 23.91 -2.42
C ALA A 151 5.73 23.68 -2.68
N PHE A 152 5.05 22.95 -1.80
CA PHE A 152 3.62 22.66 -1.92
C PHE A 152 2.76 23.44 -0.94
N SER A 153 3.30 24.40 -0.18
CA SER A 153 2.56 25.16 0.84
C SER A 153 1.27 25.79 0.33
N VAL A 154 1.27 26.32 -0.91
CA VAL A 154 0.10 26.98 -1.53
C VAL A 154 -1.03 25.99 -1.83
N ILE A 155 -0.70 24.78 -2.27
CA ILE A 155 -1.67 23.77 -2.70
C ILE A 155 -1.80 22.59 -1.71
N GLY A 156 -1.06 22.63 -0.60
CA GLY A 156 -0.88 21.48 0.29
C GLY A 156 -2.19 21.04 0.90
N THR A 157 -2.96 21.99 1.42
CA THR A 157 -4.26 21.73 2.04
C THR A 157 -5.26 21.14 1.04
N ILE A 158 -5.38 21.73 -0.16
CA ILE A 158 -6.33 21.22 -1.17
C ILE A 158 -5.90 19.86 -1.72
N MET A 159 -4.59 19.65 -1.90
CA MET A 159 -4.00 18.40 -2.37
C MET A 159 -4.21 17.26 -1.37
N VAL A 160 -3.91 17.50 -0.09
CA VAL A 160 -4.12 16.53 1.00
C VAL A 160 -5.59 16.13 1.06
N ASN A 161 -6.50 17.11 1.08
CA ASN A 161 -7.93 16.84 1.15
C ASN A 161 -8.45 16.11 -0.08
N ALA A 162 -8.02 16.48 -1.29
CA ALA A 162 -8.41 15.80 -2.52
C ALA A 162 -7.92 14.34 -2.55
N ILE A 163 -6.68 14.10 -2.10
CA ILE A 163 -6.11 12.75 -2.04
C ILE A 163 -6.82 11.92 -0.97
N LEU A 164 -7.04 12.46 0.24
CA LEU A 164 -7.79 11.79 1.31
C LEU A 164 -9.20 11.42 0.84
N ALA A 165 -9.96 12.36 0.27
CA ALA A 165 -11.28 12.10 -0.29
C ALA A 165 -11.23 11.03 -1.39
N SER A 166 -10.23 11.07 -2.28
CA SER A 166 -10.07 10.04 -3.30
C SER A 166 -9.75 8.66 -2.72
N VAL A 167 -9.07 8.58 -1.56
CA VAL A 167 -8.79 7.31 -0.87
C VAL A 167 -10.08 6.80 -0.24
N ILE A 168 -10.85 7.64 0.44
CA ILE A 168 -12.16 7.26 1.02
C ILE A 168 -13.08 6.68 -0.06
N ILE A 169 -13.24 7.38 -1.18
CA ILE A 169 -14.06 6.89 -2.31
C ILE A 169 -13.54 5.55 -2.82
N ASN A 170 -12.22 5.41 -2.96
CA ASN A 170 -11.62 4.19 -3.49
C ASN A 170 -11.72 3.01 -2.52
N GLU A 171 -11.61 3.23 -1.21
CA GLU A 171 -11.80 2.19 -0.20
C GLU A 171 -13.24 1.67 -0.15
N LEU A 172 -14.23 2.49 -0.51
CA LEU A 172 -15.62 2.05 -0.62
C LEU A 172 -15.88 1.22 -1.89
N ILE A 173 -15.27 1.62 -3.02
CA ILE A 173 -15.56 1.04 -4.34
C ILE A 173 -14.63 -0.14 -4.69
N ALA A 174 -13.36 -0.06 -4.31
CA ALA A 174 -12.34 -1.00 -4.77
C ALA A 174 -12.49 -2.41 -4.18
N PRO A 175 -12.81 -2.66 -2.90
CA PRO A 175 -12.94 -4.01 -2.37
C PRO A 175 -14.06 -4.83 -3.06
N PRO A 176 -15.28 -4.28 -3.29
CA PRO A 176 -16.29 -4.97 -4.11
C PRO A 176 -15.81 -5.30 -5.53
N LEU A 177 -15.09 -4.38 -6.19
CA LEU A 177 -14.56 -4.59 -7.54
C LEU A 177 -13.42 -5.60 -7.58
N ALA A 178 -12.52 -5.59 -6.59
CA ALA A 178 -11.45 -6.58 -6.45
C ALA A 178 -12.04 -7.97 -6.18
N LYS A 179 -13.06 -8.06 -5.31
CA LYS A 179 -13.82 -9.29 -5.11
C LYS A 179 -14.45 -9.76 -6.42
N TYR A 180 -15.15 -8.88 -7.14
CA TYR A 180 -15.73 -9.21 -8.45
C TYR A 180 -14.66 -9.74 -9.44
N ALA A 181 -13.49 -9.10 -9.49
CA ALA A 181 -12.39 -9.50 -10.35
C ALA A 181 -11.90 -10.92 -10.03
N LEU A 182 -11.66 -11.22 -8.76
CA LEU A 182 -11.19 -12.54 -8.29
C LEU A 182 -12.23 -13.64 -8.57
N PHE A 183 -13.51 -13.38 -8.30
CA PHE A 183 -14.58 -14.34 -8.57
C PHE A 183 -14.75 -14.61 -10.06
N LYS A 184 -14.72 -13.56 -10.88
CA LYS A 184 -14.82 -13.72 -12.34
C LYS A 184 -13.56 -14.28 -12.98
N ALA A 185 -12.43 -14.20 -12.28
CA ALA A 185 -11.20 -14.87 -12.67
C ALA A 185 -11.16 -16.35 -12.30
N GLY A 186 -12.09 -16.83 -11.46
CA GLY A 186 -12.06 -18.19 -10.93
C GLY A 186 -11.03 -18.38 -9.82
N GLU A 187 -10.43 -17.30 -9.30
CA GLU A 187 -9.38 -17.35 -8.27
C GLU A 187 -9.94 -17.24 -6.84
N ALA A 188 -11.19 -16.81 -6.68
CA ALA A 188 -11.84 -16.70 -5.37
C ALA A 188 -12.40 -18.03 -4.85
N ILE A 189 -12.51 -19.06 -5.70
CA ILE A 189 -13.03 -20.38 -5.36
C ILE A 189 -11.92 -21.38 -5.62
N SER A 190 -11.01 -21.54 -4.66
CA SER A 190 -10.34 -22.84 -4.51
C SER A 190 -11.35 -23.80 -3.86
N GLN A 191 -11.44 -24.99 -4.44
CA GLN A 191 -12.13 -26.16 -3.88
C GLN A 191 -11.80 -26.38 -2.40
#